data_AF-A0A938MFI7-F1
#
_entry.id   AF-A0A938MFI7-F1
#
_cell.length_a   1.000
_cell.length_b   1.000
_cell.length_c   1.000
_cell.angle_alpha   90.00
_cell.angle_beta   90.00
_cell.angle_gamma   90.00
#
_symmetry.space_group_name_H-M   'P 1'
#
loop_
_entity.id
_entity.type
_entity.pdbx_description
1 polymer ?
#
loop_
_entity_poly.entity_id
_entity_poly.type
_entity_poly.pdbx_seq_one_letter_code
_entity_poly.pdbx_strand_id
1 'polypeptide(L)' 'MVAIVAVCKQGDDYPVLNPCGNCRQLVLDYAPEAMVIVNQGGEVVRALAHSLLPAAYTSDFDGE' A
#
# COMPACT_ATOMS: atom_id res chain seq x y z
N MET A 1 -10.13 -11.62 1.66
CA MET A 1 -9.62 -10.24 1.54
C MET A 1 -8.22 -10.21 2.15
N VAL A 2 -7.20 -9.87 1.35
CA VAL A 2 -5.79 -9.85 1.78
C VAL A 2 -5.38 -8.43 2.20
N ALA A 3 -4.39 -8.34 3.09
CA ALA A 3 -3.86 -7.07 3.56
C ALA A 3 -2.33 -7.09 3.65
N ILE A 4 -1.69 -5.94 3.43
CA ILE A 4 -0.25 -5.74 3.55
C ILE A 4 0.06 -4.56 4.48
N VAL A 5 1.17 -4.67 5.21
CA VAL A 5 1.72 -3.60 6.06
C VAL A 5 3.24 -3.62 5.96
N ALA A 6 3.85 -2.43 5.96
CA ALA A 6 5.28 -2.28 6.16
C ALA A 6 5.52 -1.73 7.56
N VAL A 7 6.54 -2.27 8.25
CA VAL A 7 7.00 -1.77 9.55
C VAL A 7 8.51 -1.62 9.52
N CYS A 8 9.05 -0.72 10.34
CA CYS A 8 10.49 -0.61 10.55
C CYS A 8 10.77 -0.58 12.04
N LYS A 9 11.78 -1.34 12.48
CA LYS A 9 12.16 -1.39 13.90
C LYS A 9 12.69 -0.03 14.34
N GLN A 10 12.12 0.53 15.40
CA GLN A 10 12.59 1.73 16.08
C GLN A 10 12.64 1.45 17.58
N GLY A 11 13.85 1.17 18.10
CA GLY A 11 14.01 0.69 19.46
C GLY A 11 13.33 -0.68 19.64
N ASP A 12 12.41 -0.77 20.60
CA ASP A 12 11.59 -1.96 20.85
C ASP A 12 10.24 -1.96 20.10
N ASP A 13 9.97 -0.89 19.34
CA ASP A 13 8.73 -0.72 18.58
C ASP A 13 8.90 -1.03 17.08
N TYR A 14 7.77 -1.25 16.41
CA TYR A 14 7.65 -1.49 14.97
C TYR A 14 6.59 -0.57 14.36
N PRO A 15 6.84 0.76 14.30
CA PRO A 15 5.89 1.69 13.71
C PRO A 15 5.58 1.33 12.25
N VAL A 16 4.31 1.53 11.89
CA VAL A 16 3.81 1.39 10.52
C VAL A 16 4.47 2.43 9.62
N LEU A 17 5.01 1.96 8.50
CA LEU A 17 5.49 2.79 7.41
C LEU A 17 4.48 2.79 6.26
N ASN A 18 4.23 3.97 5.71
CA ASN A 18 3.42 4.10 4.51
C ASN A 18 4.16 3.52 3.31
N PRO A 19 3.47 2.87 2.36
CA PRO A 19 4.10 2.36 1.15
C PRO A 19 4.67 3.52 0.32
N CYS A 20 5.88 3.34 -0.20
CA CYS A 20 6.47 4.28 -1.15
C CYS A 20 5.79 4.18 -2.51
N GLY A 21 6.09 5.11 -3.43
CA GLY A 21 5.45 5.17 -4.74
C GLY A 21 5.56 3.86 -5.54
N ASN A 22 6.74 3.23 -5.57
CA ASN A 22 6.94 1.97 -6.28
C ASN A 22 6.10 0.83 -5.68
N CYS A 23 6.07 0.70 -4.34
CA CYS A 23 5.25 -0.31 -3.68
C CYS A 23 3.75 -0.11 -3.97
N ARG A 24 3.27 1.14 -4.01
CA ARG A 24 1.87 1.43 -4.35
C ARG A 24 1.53 0.98 -5.77
N GLN A 25 2.41 1.25 -6.75
CA GLN A 25 2.21 0.79 -8.13
C GLN A 25 2.18 -0.75 -8.21
N LEU A 26 3.16 -1.42 -7.60
CA LEU A 26 3.20 -2.89 -7.58
C LEU A 26 1.96 -3.51 -6.92
N VAL A 27 1.53 -2.98 -5.77
CA VAL A 27 0.32 -3.51 -5.12
C VAL A 27 -0.91 -3.24 -5.98
N LEU A 28 -1.00 -2.08 -6.64
CA LEU A 28 -2.09 -1.77 -7.56
C LEU A 28 -2.12 -2.72 -8.77
N ASP A 29 -0.99 -2.97 -9.40
CA ASP A 29 -0.88 -3.80 -10.60
C ASP A 29 -1.23 -5.27 -10.30
N TYR A 30 -0.80 -5.80 -9.17
CA TYR A 30 -0.95 -7.23 -8.84
C TYR A 30 -2.12 -7.55 -7.91
N ALA A 31 -2.59 -6.59 -7.12
CA ALA A 31 -3.63 -6.79 -6.10
C ALA A 31 -4.43 -5.49 -5.84
N PRO A 32 -5.18 -4.97 -6.84
CA PRO A 32 -5.87 -3.68 -6.75
C PRO A 32 -6.90 -3.60 -5.60
N GLU A 33 -7.48 -4.74 -5.24
CA GLU A 33 -8.46 -4.89 -4.15
C GLU A 33 -7.82 -5.19 -2.77
N ALA A 34 -6.49 -5.20 -2.67
CA ALA A 34 -5.81 -5.41 -1.40
C ALA A 34 -5.99 -4.20 -0.47
N MET A 35 -6.10 -4.49 0.83
CA MET A 35 -6.04 -3.45 1.86
C MET A 35 -4.59 -3.18 2.22
N VAL A 36 -4.21 -1.91 2.32
CA VAL A 36 -2.90 -1.47 2.79
C VAL A 36 -3.08 -0.77 4.13
N ILE A 37 -2.36 -1.24 5.15
CA ILE A 37 -2.36 -0.60 6.47
C ILE A 37 -1.36 0.55 6.42
N VAL A 38 -1.84 1.75 6.73
CA VAL A 38 -1.09 3.01 6.66
C VAL A 38 -1.18 3.76 7.98
N ASN A 39 -0.17 4.57 8.26
CA ASN A 39 -0.18 5.57 9.32
C ASN A 39 -0.62 6.92 8.75
N GLN A 40 -1.76 7.43 9.23
CA GLN A 40 -2.32 8.72 8.91
C GLN A 40 -2.16 9.65 10.12
N GLY A 41 -1.01 10.32 10.22
CA GLY A 41 -0.78 11.32 11.28
C GLY A 41 -0.78 10.75 12.70
N GLY A 42 -0.39 9.48 12.87
CA GLY A 42 -0.38 8.76 14.14
C GLY A 42 -1.49 7.71 14.27
N GLU A 43 -2.54 7.80 13.45
CA GLU A 43 -3.63 6.81 13.43
C GLU A 43 -3.34 5.71 12.42
N VAL A 44 -3.47 4.44 12.83
CA VAL A 44 -3.27 3.30 11.93
C VAL A 44 -4.61 2.91 11.32
N VAL A 45 -4.74 3.11 10.01
CA VAL A 45 -5.98 2.87 9.25
C VAL A 45 -5.72 1.93 8.08
N ARG A 46 -6.80 1.40 7.50
CA ARG A 46 -6.74 0.57 6.28
C ARG A 46 -7.27 1.38 5.10
N ALA A 47 -6.56 1.34 3.98
CA ALA A 47 -6.97 1.94 2.72
C ALA A 47 -6.94 0.89 1.59
N LEU A 48 -7.80 1.03 0.58
CA LEU A 48 -7.71 0.19 -0.62
C LEU A 48 -6.49 0.60 -1.45
N ALA A 49 -5.79 -0.36 -2.05
CA ALA A 49 -4.58 -0.09 -2.83
C ALA A 49 -4.81 0.96 -3.93
N HIS A 50 -5.91 0.84 -4.68
CA HIS A 50 -6.27 1.80 -5.73
C HIS A 50 -6.56 3.23 -5.22
N SER A 51 -6.84 3.42 -3.93
CA SER A 51 -7.04 4.76 -3.33
C SER A 51 -5.73 5.48 -2.98
N LEU A 52 -4.61 4.75 -2.90
CA LEU A 52 -3.32 5.30 -2.48
C LEU A 52 -2.51 5.93 -3.62
N LEU A 53 -2.95 5.79 -4.87
CA LEU A 53 -2.27 6.34 -6.04
C LEU A 53 -3.32 6.96 -6.99
N PRO A 54 -3.74 8.22 -6.72
CA PRO A 54 -4.75 8.89 -7.54
C PRO A 54 -4.21 9.14 -8.95
N ALA A 55 -5.07 8.98 -9.96
CA ALA A 55 -4.70 9.05 -11.37
C ALA A 55 -3.50 8.15 -11.70
N ALA A 56 -3.54 6.91 -11.19
CA ALA A 56 -2.49 5.93 -11.40
C ALA A 56 -2.21 5.69 -12.88
N TYR A 57 -0.94 5.47 -13.18
CA TYR A 57 -0.56 4.82 -14.42
C TYR A 57 -1.16 3.41 -14.42
N THR A 58 -1.97 3.12 -15.43
CA THR A 58 -2.41 1.76 -15.74
C THR A 58 -1.43 1.20 -16.74
N SER A 59 -0.76 0.14 -16.33
CA SER A 59 0.07 -0.61 -17.26
C SER A 59 -0.86 -1.50 -18.07
N ASP A 60 -0.85 -1.40 -19.41
CA ASP A 60 -1.66 -2.26 -20.30
C ASP A 60 -1.14 -3.71 -20.32
N PHE A 61 -0.58 -4.22 -19.22
CA PHE A 61 -0.27 -5.64 -19.03
C PHE A 61 -1.56 -6.42 -18.75
N ASP A 62 -2.57 -6.22 -19.59
CA ASP A 62 -3.58 -7.24 -19.79
C ASP A 62 -2.86 -8.36 -20.55
N GLY A 63 -2.67 -9.51 -19.90
CA GLY A 63 -1.86 -10.61 -20.41
C GLY A 63 -2.43 -11.28 -21.67
N GLU A 64 -2.34 -10.59 -22.81
CA GLU A 64 -2.38 -11.12 -24.18
C GLU A 64 -0.96 -11.38 -24.71
#